data_AF-A0A2U3KKA6-F1
#
_entry.id   AF-A0A2U3KKA6-F1
#
_cell.length_a   1.000
_cell.length_b   1.000
_cell.length_c   1.000
_cell.angle_alpha   90.00
_cell.angle_beta   90.00
_cell.angle_gamma   90.00
#
_symmetry.space_group_name_H-M   'P 1'
#
loop_
_entity.id
_entity.type
_entity.pdbx_description
1 polymer ?
#
loop_
_entity_poly.entity_id
_entity_poly.type
_entity_poly.pdbx_seq_one_letter_code
_entity_poly.pdbx_strand_id
1 'polypeptide(L)'
;MRTGFKLFCRFAVLLALLLPIVPLTLPLESGAGEAMKLPEANRDGKESLEKAILKRRSVREFRDAPLTLAEVTQLLWSAQGTTSPSGYRTVPSAGALYPLEIFVLAGKVD
;
A
#
# COMPACT_ATOMS: atom_id res chain seq x y z
N MET A 1 -3.89 31.22 -55.90
CA MET A 1 -5.06 30.37 -55.58
C MET A 1 -4.56 29.08 -54.95
N ARG A 2 -4.45 29.07 -53.62
CA ARG A 2 -3.76 28.01 -52.86
C ARG A 2 -4.71 27.40 -51.82
N THR A 3 -4.90 26.08 -51.94
CA THR A 3 -5.08 25.10 -50.85
C THR A 3 -6.28 25.23 -49.91
N GLY A 4 -7.45 24.76 -50.35
CA GLY A 4 -8.66 24.56 -49.55
C GLY A 4 -8.89 23.13 -49.01
N PHE A 5 -7.84 22.32 -48.81
CA PHE A 5 -7.99 20.90 -48.42
C PHE A 5 -7.31 20.52 -47.08
N LYS A 6 -6.70 21.46 -46.35
CA LYS A 6 -5.99 21.18 -45.08
C LYS A 6 -6.77 21.53 -43.81
N LEU A 7 -7.98 22.09 -43.93
CA LEU A 7 -8.74 22.61 -42.79
C LEU A 7 -9.64 21.56 -42.10
N PHE A 8 -9.99 20.46 -42.79
CA PHE A 8 -10.92 19.46 -42.25
C PHE A 8 -10.25 18.43 -41.31
N CYS A 9 -8.93 18.21 -41.43
CA CYS A 9 -8.21 17.20 -40.63
C CYS A 9 -7.64 17.72 -39.30
N ARG A 10 -7.67 19.05 -39.05
CA ARG A 10 -7.19 19.64 -37.79
C ARG A 10 -8.28 19.80 -36.72
N PHE A 11 -9.55 19.81 -37.11
CA PHE A 11 -10.66 19.94 -36.16
C PHE A 11 -11.08 18.61 -35.51
N ALA A 12 -10.86 17.48 -36.18
CA ALA A 12 -11.13 16.16 -35.61
C ALA A 12 -10.14 15.74 -34.52
N VAL A 13 -8.92 16.31 -34.51
CA VAL A 13 -7.90 16.04 -33.49
C VAL A 13 -8.10 16.94 -32.25
N LEU A 14 -8.75 18.10 -32.40
CA LEU A 14 -8.98 19.02 -31.29
C LEU A 14 -10.17 18.61 -30.38
N LEU A 15 -11.09 17.76 -30.86
CA LEU A 15 -12.24 17.31 -30.07
C LEU A 15 -11.92 16.12 -29.13
N ALA A 16 -10.76 15.48 -29.31
CA ALA A 16 -10.28 14.42 -28.42
C ALA A 16 -9.53 14.93 -27.17
N LEU A 17 -9.33 16.25 -27.05
CA LEU A 17 -8.65 16.90 -25.91
C LEU A 17 -9.63 17.39 -24.81
N LEU A 18 -10.93 17.11 -24.97
CA LEU A 18 -11.99 17.48 -24.02
C LEU A 18 -12.71 16.27 -23.40
N LEU A 19 -12.18 15.05 -23.57
CA LEU A 19 -12.52 14.00 -22.61
C LEU A 19 -11.77 14.34 -21.34
N PRO A 20 -12.44 14.65 -20.21
CA PRO A 20 -11.73 14.73 -18.95
C PRO A 20 -10.99 13.41 -18.82
N ILE A 21 -9.68 13.49 -18.61
CA ILE A 21 -8.94 12.44 -17.93
C ILE A 21 -9.60 12.39 -16.57
N VAL A 22 -10.73 11.69 -16.48
CA VAL A 22 -11.33 11.30 -15.22
C VAL A 22 -10.19 10.52 -14.58
N PRO A 23 -9.55 11.05 -13.52
CA PRO A 23 -8.58 10.25 -12.82
C PRO A 23 -9.32 8.96 -12.47
N LEU A 24 -8.75 7.83 -12.87
CA LEU A 24 -9.19 6.50 -12.47
C LEU A 24 -8.91 6.31 -10.97
N THR A 25 -9.20 7.32 -10.14
CA THR A 25 -9.42 7.18 -8.72
C THR A 25 -10.80 6.56 -8.61
N LEU A 26 -10.85 5.23 -8.76
CA LEU A 26 -11.91 4.47 -8.13
C LEU A 26 -11.89 4.91 -6.67
N PRO A 27 -12.94 5.54 -6.12
CA PRO A 27 -13.06 5.60 -4.68
C PRO A 27 -13.09 4.13 -4.26
N LEU A 28 -12.04 3.69 -3.56
CA LEU A 28 -12.20 2.57 -2.66
C LEU A 28 -13.19 3.09 -1.62
N GLU A 29 -14.47 2.90 -1.90
CA GLU A 29 -15.51 2.90 -0.89
C GLU A 29 -15.02 1.91 0.15
N SER A 30 -14.36 2.43 1.19
CA SER A 30 -14.12 1.72 2.42
C SER A 30 -15.52 1.38 2.91
N GLY A 31 -15.99 0.18 2.57
CA GLY A 31 -17.06 -0.43 3.33
C GLY A 31 -16.59 -0.29 4.77
N ALA A 32 -17.29 0.55 5.54
CA ALA A 32 -16.94 0.89 6.90
C ALA A 32 -17.14 -0.38 7.74
N GLY A 33 -16.20 -1.31 7.60
CA GLY A 33 -16.02 -2.41 8.51
C GLY A 33 -15.70 -1.81 9.87
N GLU A 34 -16.27 -2.41 10.90
CA GLU A 34 -16.02 -1.99 12.26
C GLU A 34 -14.51 -2.03 12.54
N ALA A 35 -13.99 -0.95 13.14
CA ALA A 35 -12.57 -0.87 13.45
C ALA A 35 -12.19 -1.94 14.49
N MET A 36 -11.43 -2.95 14.08
CA MET A 36 -10.94 -4.00 14.97
C MET A 36 -9.71 -3.50 15.74
N LYS A 37 -9.71 -3.70 17.07
CA LYS A 37 -8.53 -3.43 17.90
C LYS A 37 -7.53 -4.57 17.76
N LEU A 38 -6.34 -4.25 17.27
CA LEU A 38 -5.21 -5.16 17.24
C LEU A 38 -4.51 -5.23 18.61
N PRO A 39 -3.88 -6.37 18.96
CA PRO A 39 -3.00 -6.45 20.13
C PRO A 39 -1.80 -5.51 19.97
N GLU A 40 -1.01 -5.36 21.05
CA GLU A 40 0.23 -4.58 20.97
C GLU A 40 1.35 -5.39 20.29
N ALA A 41 2.15 -4.73 19.46
CA ALA A 41 3.33 -5.34 18.85
C ALA A 41 4.46 -5.52 19.89
N ASN A 42 5.17 -6.64 19.80
CA ASN A 42 6.34 -6.89 20.63
C ASN A 42 7.55 -6.08 20.12
N ARG A 43 8.10 -5.23 21.00
CA ARG A 43 9.28 -4.38 20.72
C ARG A 43 10.59 -4.97 21.24
N ASP A 44 10.53 -6.08 21.98
CA ASP A 44 11.70 -6.78 22.55
C ASP A 44 11.79 -8.21 21.98
N GLY A 45 12.19 -8.29 20.71
CA GLY A 45 12.36 -9.54 19.99
C GLY A 45 13.67 -10.25 20.33
N LYS A 46 13.65 -11.59 20.37
CA LYS A 46 14.85 -12.40 20.72
C LYS A 46 15.83 -12.60 19.56
N GLU A 47 15.40 -12.39 18.32
CA GLU A 47 16.24 -12.57 17.13
C GLU A 47 17.01 -11.28 16.86
N SER A 48 18.33 -11.37 16.70
CA SER A 48 19.14 -10.21 16.33
C SER A 48 18.93 -9.82 14.87
N LEU A 49 19.12 -8.54 14.56
CA LEU A 49 18.98 -8.01 13.20
C LEU A 49 19.91 -8.74 12.21
N GLU A 50 21.16 -8.98 12.60
CA GLU A 50 22.17 -9.64 11.76
C GLU A 50 21.74 -11.06 11.38
N LYS A 51 21.20 -11.81 12.35
CA LYS A 51 20.70 -13.17 12.09
C LYS A 51 19.46 -13.16 11.20
N ALA A 52 18.55 -12.21 11.40
CA ALA A 52 17.37 -12.05 10.54
C ALA A 52 17.77 -11.75 9.08
N ILE A 53 18.73 -10.84 8.87
CA ILE A 53 19.27 -10.52 7.54
C ILE A 53 19.92 -11.76 6.90
N LEU A 54 20.74 -12.49 7.65
CA LEU A 54 21.43 -13.69 7.16
C LEU A 54 20.45 -14.79 6.72
N LYS A 55 19.39 -15.01 7.52
CA LYS A 55 18.36 -16.05 7.28
C LYS A 55 17.33 -15.68 6.23
N ARG A 56 17.20 -14.40 5.84
CA ARG A 56 16.14 -13.92 4.93
C ARG A 56 16.14 -14.67 3.60
N ARG A 57 15.03 -15.34 3.27
CA ARG A 57 14.79 -16.00 1.97
C ARG A 57 13.35 -15.73 1.53
N SER A 58 13.09 -15.84 0.22
CA SER A 58 11.72 -15.82 -0.31
C SER A 58 11.13 -17.22 -0.22
N VAL A 59 10.10 -17.39 0.60
CA VAL A 59 9.37 -18.66 0.81
C VAL A 59 8.04 -18.57 0.06
N ARG A 60 7.64 -19.65 -0.63
CA ARG A 60 6.40 -19.72 -1.43
C ARG A 60 5.51 -20.92 -1.08
N GLU A 61 5.97 -21.76 -0.16
CA GLU A 61 5.22 -22.89 0.39
C GLU A 61 4.90 -22.57 1.85
N PHE A 62 3.63 -22.64 2.23
CA PHE A 62 3.15 -22.23 3.55
C PHE A 62 2.45 -23.39 4.25
N ARG A 63 2.56 -23.42 5.58
CA ARG A 63 1.77 -24.34 6.41
C ARG A 63 0.28 -23.99 6.30
N ASP A 64 -0.58 -24.98 6.51
CA ASP A 64 -2.04 -24.78 6.48
C ASP A 64 -2.61 -24.14 7.78
N ALA A 65 -1.75 -23.88 8.76
CA ALA A 65 -2.13 -23.27 10.03
C ALA A 65 -2.34 -21.75 9.88
N PRO A 66 -3.39 -21.19 10.50
CA PRO A 66 -3.67 -19.75 10.48
C PRO A 66 -2.56 -18.94 11.15
N LEU A 67 -2.51 -17.66 10.83
CA LEU A 67 -1.74 -16.67 11.60
C LEU A 67 -2.59 -16.14 12.74
N THR A 68 -2.00 -15.95 13.90
CA THR A 68 -2.66 -15.25 15.01
C THR A 68 -2.74 -13.76 14.75
N LEU A 69 -3.73 -13.07 15.33
CA LEU A 69 -3.81 -11.61 15.31
C LEU A 69 -2.54 -10.93 15.85
N ALA A 70 -1.85 -11.56 16.82
CA ALA A 70 -0.57 -11.07 17.33
C ALA A 70 0.54 -11.14 16.26
N GLU A 71 0.62 -12.22 15.49
CA GLU A 71 1.57 -12.35 14.37
C GLU A 71 1.27 -11.34 13.25
N VAL A 72 0.00 -11.18 12.88
CA VAL A 72 -0.44 -10.17 11.89
C VAL A 72 -0.10 -8.76 12.37
N THR A 73 -0.37 -8.45 13.63
CA THR A 73 -0.01 -7.17 14.25
C THR A 73 1.49 -6.92 14.19
N GLN A 74 2.30 -7.93 14.52
CA GLN A 74 3.75 -7.81 14.47
C GLN A 74 4.23 -7.49 13.05
N LEU A 75 3.65 -8.14 12.03
CA LEU A 75 3.99 -7.88 10.63
C LEU A 75 3.62 -6.45 10.21
N LEU A 76 2.40 -6.02 10.53
CA LEU A 76 1.92 -4.66 10.23
C LEU A 76 2.77 -3.59 10.91
N TRP A 77 3.07 -3.78 12.19
CA TRP A 77 3.93 -2.86 12.92
C TRP A 77 5.34 -2.84 12.34
N SER A 78 5.90 -4.00 12.00
CA SER A 78 7.23 -4.05 11.38
C SER A 78 7.28 -3.31 10.03
N ALA A 79 6.19 -3.38 9.25
CA ALA A 79 6.12 -2.80 7.91
C ALA A 79 5.89 -1.27 7.88
N GLN A 80 4.95 -0.73 8.67
CA GLN A 80 4.59 0.70 8.70
C GLN A 80 4.16 1.19 10.10
N GLY A 81 4.52 0.47 11.16
CA GLY A 81 4.08 0.76 12.53
C GLY A 81 4.66 2.05 13.09
N THR A 82 3.97 2.63 14.07
CA THR A 82 4.40 3.87 14.73
C THR A 82 5.44 3.58 15.82
N THR A 83 6.52 4.37 15.84
CA THR A 83 7.66 4.26 16.77
C THR A 83 7.78 5.44 17.73
N SER A 84 7.09 6.56 17.45
CA SER A 84 7.11 7.78 18.25
C SER A 84 5.71 8.37 18.41
N PRO A 85 5.39 9.02 19.54
CA PRO A 85 4.18 9.84 19.68
C PRO A 85 4.02 10.92 18.60
N SER A 86 5.13 11.38 18.00
CA SER A 86 5.12 12.35 16.90
C SER A 86 4.72 11.76 15.55
N GLY A 87 4.34 10.47 15.48
CA GLY A 87 3.86 9.82 14.27
C GLY A 87 4.95 9.24 13.37
N TYR A 88 6.21 9.17 13.83
CA TYR A 88 7.27 8.48 13.08
C TYR A 88 6.99 6.99 12.95
N ARG A 89 7.43 6.42 11.83
CA ARG A 89 7.20 5.01 11.49
C ARG A 89 8.46 4.16 11.56
N THR A 90 8.30 2.84 11.54
CA THR A 90 9.40 1.88 11.43
C THR A 90 10.21 2.03 10.14
N VAL A 91 9.62 2.65 9.11
CA VAL A 91 10.28 2.92 7.83
C VAL A 91 10.53 4.42 7.63
N PRO A 92 11.63 4.79 6.98
CA PRO A 92 11.86 6.18 6.58
C PRO A 92 10.95 6.57 5.40
N SER A 93 10.61 7.85 5.30
CA SER A 93 9.86 8.41 4.18
C SER A 93 10.27 9.85 3.93
N ALA A 94 10.35 10.26 2.66
CA ALA A 94 10.70 11.63 2.29
C ALA A 94 9.72 12.62 2.92
N GLY A 95 10.25 13.58 3.69
CA GLY A 95 9.44 14.58 4.39
C GLY A 95 8.52 14.02 5.48
N ALA A 96 8.72 12.77 5.92
CA ALA A 96 7.82 12.08 6.86
C ALA A 96 6.34 12.06 6.40
N LEU A 97 6.12 12.03 5.08
CA LEU A 97 4.76 12.07 4.50
C LEU A 97 4.04 10.73 4.56
N TYR A 98 4.79 9.62 4.57
CA TYR A 98 4.25 8.25 4.67
C TYR A 98 3.07 7.96 3.73
N PRO A 99 3.22 8.14 2.41
CA PRO A 99 2.11 8.02 1.45
C PRO A 99 1.65 6.58 1.19
N LEU A 100 2.30 5.58 1.79
CA LEU A 100 2.01 4.17 1.55
C LEU A 100 1.03 3.64 2.60
N GLU A 101 0.00 2.96 2.12
CA GLU A 101 -0.99 2.24 2.95
C GLU A 101 -0.80 0.73 2.81
N ILE A 102 -1.13 -0.01 3.88
CA ILE A 102 -1.08 -1.47 3.89
C ILE A 102 -2.51 -2.01 3.97
N PHE A 103 -2.86 -2.81 2.97
CA PHE A 103 -4.10 -3.59 2.96
C PHE A 103 -3.76 -5.05 3.24
N VAL A 104 -4.53 -5.68 4.13
CA VAL A 104 -4.41 -7.11 4.45
C VAL A 104 -5.56 -7.85 3.79
N LEU A 105 -5.25 -8.72 2.85
CA LEU A 105 -6.18 -9.72 2.35
C LEU A 105 -6.07 -10.96 3.25
N ALA A 106 -6.98 -11.08 4.21
CA ALA A 106 -6.96 -12.17 5.19
C ALA A 106 -7.64 -13.44 4.62
N GLY A 107 -6.91 -14.56 4.61
CA GLY A 107 -7.45 -15.88 4.29
C GLY A 107 -7.73 -16.71 5.54
N LYS A 108 -6.66 -17.10 6.26
CA LYS A 108 -6.72 -17.87 7.52
C LYS A 108 -6.03 -17.09 8.64
N VAL A 109 -6.82 -16.45 9.50
CA VAL A 109 -6.35 -15.64 10.65
C VAL A 109 -7.24 -15.89 11.85
N ASP A 110 -6.62 -16.11 13.01
CA ASP A 110 -7.27 -16.39 14.30
C ASP A 110 -7.00 -15.30 15.35
#